data_AF-A0A2G9V4L7-F1
#
_entry.id   AF-A0A2G9V4L7-F1
#
_cell.length_a   1.000
_cell.length_b   1.000
_cell.length_c   1.000
_cell.angle_alpha   90.00
_cell.angle_beta   90.00
_cell.angle_gamma   90.00
#
_symmetry.space_group_name_H-M   'P 1'
#
loop_
_entity.id
_entity.type
_entity.pdbx_description
1 polymer ?
#
loop_
_entity_poly.entity_id
_entity_poly.type
_entity_poly.pdbx_seq_one_letter_code
_entity_poly.pdbx_strand_id
1 'polypeptide(L)'
;MKSSRYATYVLPNSAILLHALVFIVIVLLLLYPPDAFVGAGFTFDSLAYAYLGSPEVNYLDFHCRRFVLTRAFTACLPYLLILSMYFTKEHAILFTPHPTRVIHYISLVSPFIAFGAVIYITYHTMTRFRNLLAMQKLKDYGYDSQQVFTTLSSEFLRIDAFRHSISNVSKIIITDSCLFYCSRFQFVVAKLPDVQFHVVQAEDTMNRLHHALGMNQYLTVAVSLPPDIKHLNFEFKIDNVSMRDLETKLGAGRIGFSQEVRLKMSMTDKFIQAFLDQAKKNPRFFSYVKEELDPCLGCSEKLSNVKLWRQCQSININLELEGETSNCTPCQCRPMWCVSCMARIFLAKQDQSRPASWLEGTCSCPTCRATFCIIDVALLSYFDEENATDNDDELRSEEE
;
A
#
# COMPACT_ATOMS: atom_id res chain seq x y z
N MET A 1 -30.33 73.02 5.18
CA MET A 1 -30.12 71.82 6.03
C MET A 1 -30.28 70.56 5.18
N LYS A 2 -29.18 70.07 4.60
CA LYS A 2 -29.13 68.80 3.87
C LYS A 2 -28.51 67.78 4.83
N SER A 3 -29.33 66.96 5.49
CA SER A 3 -28.85 65.87 6.34
C SER A 3 -28.48 64.70 5.44
N SER A 4 -27.20 64.65 5.06
CA SER A 4 -26.59 63.49 4.38
C SER A 4 -26.42 62.38 5.41
N ARG A 5 -27.36 61.44 5.46
CA ARG A 5 -27.17 60.17 6.19
C ARG A 5 -26.17 59.33 5.40
N TYR A 6 -24.90 59.42 5.78
CA TYR A 6 -23.94 58.36 5.48
C TYR A 6 -24.38 57.13 6.27
N ALA A 7 -25.04 56.19 5.60
CA ALA A 7 -25.27 54.86 6.13
C ALA A 7 -23.91 54.18 6.24
N THR A 8 -23.32 54.21 7.43
CA THR A 8 -22.17 53.39 7.78
C THR A 8 -22.64 51.94 7.78
N TYR A 9 -22.54 51.26 6.64
CA TYR A 9 -22.73 49.82 6.55
C TYR A 9 -21.58 49.14 7.30
N VAL A 10 -21.76 48.94 8.60
CA VAL A 10 -20.97 48.00 9.39
C VAL A 10 -21.47 46.61 9.01
N LEU A 11 -20.76 45.94 8.11
CA LEU A 11 -20.94 44.52 7.81
C LEU A 11 -20.88 43.70 9.11
N PRO A 12 -21.78 42.73 9.34
CA PRO A 12 -21.48 41.66 10.26
C PRO A 12 -20.51 40.71 9.55
N ASN A 13 -19.20 40.94 9.71
CA ASN A 13 -18.13 40.13 9.11
C ASN A 13 -18.28 38.61 9.37
N SER A 14 -19.04 38.21 10.40
CA SER A 14 -19.25 36.81 10.77
C SER A 14 -20.03 35.99 9.74
N ALA A 15 -21.04 36.56 9.06
CA ALA A 15 -21.88 35.81 8.12
C ALA A 15 -21.10 35.44 6.85
N ILE A 16 -20.33 36.39 6.31
CA ILE A 16 -19.47 36.18 5.14
C ILE A 16 -18.35 35.19 5.46
N LEU A 17 -17.74 35.31 6.64
CA LEU A 17 -16.71 34.37 7.09
C LEU A 17 -17.28 32.96 7.26
N LEU A 18 -18.48 32.81 7.82
CA LEU A 18 -19.16 31.52 7.93
C LEU A 18 -19.44 30.93 6.54
N HIS A 19 -19.96 31.72 5.60
CA HIS A 19 -20.22 31.28 4.23
C HIS A 19 -18.94 30.83 3.53
N ALA A 20 -17.86 31.61 3.64
CA ALA A 20 -16.56 31.26 3.08
C ALA A 20 -16.00 29.97 3.72
N LEU A 21 -16.15 29.80 5.03
CA LEU A 21 -15.72 28.59 5.73
C LEU A 21 -16.50 27.37 5.25
N VAL A 22 -17.83 27.46 5.17
CA VAL A 22 -18.68 26.38 4.64
C VAL A 22 -18.30 26.04 3.21
N PHE A 23 -18.07 27.05 2.36
CA PHE A 23 -17.61 26.85 0.99
C PHE A 23 -16.25 26.11 0.94
N ILE A 24 -15.27 26.53 1.75
CA ILE A 24 -13.97 25.86 1.84
C ILE A 24 -14.13 24.41 2.27
N VAL A 25 -14.96 24.13 3.28
CA VAL A 25 -15.21 22.76 3.74
C VAL A 25 -15.83 21.91 2.63
N ILE A 26 -16.81 22.42 1.90
CA ILE A 26 -17.42 21.72 0.76
C ILE A 26 -16.37 21.43 -0.33
N VAL A 27 -15.54 22.41 -0.67
CA VAL A 27 -14.46 22.26 -1.65
C VAL A 27 -13.43 21.22 -1.20
N LEU A 28 -13.07 21.22 0.09
CA LEU A 28 -12.15 20.23 0.66
C LEU A 28 -12.76 18.83 0.64
N LEU A 29 -14.03 18.68 1.00
CA LEU A 29 -14.73 17.38 0.91
C LEU A 29 -14.81 16.88 -0.55
N LEU A 30 -14.94 17.78 -1.52
CA LEU A 30 -14.93 17.40 -2.93
C LEU A 30 -13.53 17.02 -3.43
N LEU A 31 -12.50 17.78 -3.03
CA LEU A 31 -11.11 17.60 -3.43
C LEU A 31 -10.35 16.55 -2.60
N TYR A 32 -10.88 16.12 -1.47
CA TYR A 32 -10.35 15.10 -0.57
C TYR A 32 -11.52 14.36 0.11
N PRO A 33 -12.28 13.54 -0.65
CA PRO A 33 -13.47 12.89 -0.13
C PRO A 33 -13.10 11.82 0.90
N PRO A 34 -13.79 11.78 2.05
CA PRO A 34 -13.67 10.67 3.00
C PRO A 34 -14.27 9.39 2.40
N ASP A 35 -13.94 8.23 2.97
CA ASP A 35 -14.32 6.91 2.45
C ASP A 35 -15.84 6.77 2.23
N ALA A 36 -16.64 7.34 3.12
CA ALA A 36 -18.10 7.35 3.00
C ALA A 36 -18.59 8.04 1.71
N PHE A 37 -17.93 9.12 1.29
CA PHE A 37 -18.28 9.85 0.06
C PHE A 37 -17.82 9.10 -1.17
N VAL A 38 -16.64 8.47 -1.10
CA VAL A 38 -16.14 7.59 -2.17
C VAL A 38 -17.09 6.39 -2.35
N GLY A 39 -17.51 5.74 -1.27
CA GLY A 39 -18.46 4.63 -1.30
C GLY A 39 -19.84 5.00 -1.83
N ALA A 40 -20.29 6.24 -1.58
CA ALA A 40 -21.54 6.79 -2.14
C ALA A 40 -21.41 7.28 -3.59
N GLY A 41 -20.21 7.25 -4.18
CA GLY A 41 -19.95 7.75 -5.54
C GLY A 41 -19.93 9.27 -5.66
N PHE A 42 -19.94 10.02 -4.56
CA PHE A 42 -19.80 11.48 -4.54
C PHE A 42 -18.33 11.88 -4.58
N THR A 43 -17.75 11.86 -5.78
CA THR A 43 -16.35 12.25 -6.00
C THR A 43 -16.25 13.33 -7.07
N PHE A 44 -15.17 14.11 -7.05
CA PHE A 44 -14.90 15.06 -8.12
C PHE A 44 -14.88 14.39 -9.51
N ASP A 45 -14.33 13.18 -9.57
CA ASP A 45 -14.17 12.41 -10.80
C ASP A 45 -15.54 11.98 -11.36
N SER A 46 -16.53 11.66 -10.51
CA SER A 46 -17.89 11.31 -10.95
C SER A 46 -18.70 12.52 -11.41
N LEU A 47 -18.57 13.67 -10.76
CA LEU A 47 -19.22 14.92 -11.23
C LEU A 47 -18.71 15.35 -12.61
N ALA A 48 -17.43 15.13 -12.88
CA ALA A 48 -16.81 15.50 -14.14
C ALA A 48 -16.69 14.34 -15.15
N TYR A 49 -17.45 13.26 -14.93
CA TYR A 49 -17.38 12.04 -15.76
C TYR A 49 -17.57 12.31 -17.25
N ALA A 50 -18.44 13.26 -17.63
CA ALA A 50 -18.66 13.64 -19.02
C ALA A 50 -17.38 14.13 -19.74
N TYR A 51 -16.46 14.75 -19.01
CA TYR A 51 -15.19 15.24 -19.55
C TYR A 51 -14.05 14.21 -19.37
N LEU A 52 -13.97 13.57 -18.21
CA LEU A 52 -12.92 12.60 -17.91
C LEU A 52 -13.07 11.29 -18.70
N GLY A 53 -14.31 10.83 -18.91
CA GLY A 53 -14.59 9.53 -19.49
C GLY A 53 -14.31 8.36 -18.52
N SER A 54 -14.25 7.14 -19.07
CA SER A 54 -13.93 5.94 -18.31
C SER A 54 -12.42 5.73 -18.20
N PRO A 55 -11.89 5.39 -17.01
CA PRO A 55 -10.48 5.05 -16.82
C PRO A 55 -10.06 3.74 -17.52
N GLU A 56 -11.02 2.91 -17.94
CA GLU A 56 -10.78 1.58 -18.53
C GLU A 56 -10.30 1.65 -19.99
N VAL A 57 -10.65 2.73 -20.71
CA VAL A 57 -10.35 2.87 -22.14
C VAL A 57 -8.94 3.43 -22.37
N ASN A 58 -8.59 4.49 -21.63
CA ASN A 58 -7.29 5.13 -21.74
C ASN A 58 -6.93 5.77 -20.40
N TYR A 59 -6.22 4.98 -19.59
CA TYR A 59 -5.88 5.35 -18.23
C TYR A 59 -5.02 6.63 -18.19
N LEU A 60 -4.03 6.73 -19.09
CA LEU A 60 -3.11 7.87 -19.13
C LEU A 60 -3.81 9.18 -19.50
N ASP A 61 -4.68 9.14 -20.51
CA ASP A 61 -5.48 10.30 -20.95
C ASP A 61 -6.46 10.73 -19.86
N PHE A 62 -7.13 9.79 -19.20
CA PHE A 62 -7.99 10.06 -18.05
C PHE A 62 -7.25 10.84 -16.95
N HIS A 63 -6.04 10.42 -16.59
CA HIS A 63 -5.24 11.09 -15.56
C HIS A 63 -4.75 12.48 -15.98
N CYS A 64 -4.37 12.67 -17.25
CA CYS A 64 -4.00 13.98 -17.79
C CYS A 64 -5.19 14.95 -17.76
N ARG A 65 -6.37 14.50 -18.21
CA ARG A 65 -7.62 15.27 -18.16
C ARG A 65 -7.97 15.63 -16.72
N ARG A 66 -7.92 14.67 -15.81
CA ARG A 66 -8.20 14.87 -14.38
C ARG A 66 -7.28 15.94 -13.80
N PHE A 67 -5.98 15.84 -14.04
CA PHE A 67 -4.99 16.78 -13.53
C PHE A 67 -5.22 18.22 -14.02
N VAL A 68 -5.45 18.39 -15.33
CA VAL A 68 -5.73 19.69 -15.95
C VAL A 68 -7.04 20.27 -15.39
N LEU A 69 -8.09 19.45 -15.29
CA LEU A 69 -9.37 19.86 -14.77
C LEU A 69 -9.29 20.27 -13.30
N THR A 70 -8.61 19.50 -12.45
CA THR A 70 -8.47 19.84 -11.03
C THR A 70 -7.71 21.15 -10.85
N ARG A 71 -6.61 21.38 -11.59
CA ARG A 71 -5.89 22.67 -11.54
C ARG A 71 -6.76 23.85 -11.97
N ALA A 72 -7.50 23.69 -13.06
CA ALA A 72 -8.43 24.71 -13.53
C ALA A 72 -9.57 24.98 -12.53
N PHE A 73 -10.13 23.92 -11.95
CA PHE A 73 -11.15 24.03 -10.90
C PHE A 73 -10.62 24.78 -9.68
N THR A 74 -9.42 24.44 -9.21
CA THR A 74 -8.76 25.15 -8.10
C THR A 74 -8.51 26.63 -8.43
N ALA A 75 -8.11 26.94 -9.65
CA ALA A 75 -7.96 28.33 -10.11
C ALA A 75 -9.29 29.08 -10.15
N CYS A 76 -10.41 28.40 -10.44
CA CYS A 76 -11.76 28.97 -10.45
C CYS A 76 -12.37 29.15 -9.05
N LEU A 77 -11.80 28.61 -7.98
CA LEU A 77 -12.40 28.67 -6.63
C LEU A 77 -12.73 30.08 -6.14
N PRO A 78 -11.88 31.10 -6.34
CA PRO A 78 -12.21 32.47 -5.93
C PRO A 78 -13.48 32.98 -6.62
N TYR A 79 -13.64 32.67 -7.92
CA TYR A 79 -14.82 33.04 -8.67
C TYR A 79 -16.06 32.28 -8.21
N LEU A 80 -15.93 30.98 -7.95
CA LEU A 80 -17.03 30.15 -7.45
C LEU A 80 -17.52 30.60 -6.06
N LEU A 81 -16.60 31.05 -5.20
CA LEU A 81 -16.95 31.65 -3.90
C LEU A 81 -17.79 32.93 -4.11
N ILE A 82 -17.32 33.84 -4.96
CA ILE A 82 -18.00 35.09 -5.29
C ILE A 82 -19.38 34.84 -5.91
N LEU A 83 -19.47 33.87 -6.82
CA LEU A 83 -20.72 33.44 -7.43
C LEU A 83 -21.70 32.85 -6.40
N SER A 84 -21.20 32.05 -5.45
CA SER A 84 -22.03 31.50 -4.38
C SER A 84 -22.63 32.60 -3.48
N MET A 85 -21.85 33.63 -3.17
CA MET A 85 -22.31 34.80 -2.42
C MET A 85 -23.29 35.67 -3.22
N TYR A 86 -23.13 35.71 -4.55
CA TYR A 86 -24.11 36.34 -5.42
C TYR A 86 -25.48 35.65 -5.32
N PHE A 87 -25.53 34.31 -5.31
CA PHE A 87 -26.79 33.57 -5.20
C PHE A 87 -27.46 33.68 -3.82
N THR A 88 -26.71 33.90 -2.74
CA THR A 88 -27.26 34.13 -1.39
C THR A 88 -27.82 35.55 -1.17
N LYS A 89 -27.88 36.36 -2.23
CA LYS A 89 -28.43 37.73 -2.26
C LYS A 89 -27.66 38.78 -1.45
N GLU A 90 -26.36 38.57 -1.21
CA GLU A 90 -25.46 39.54 -0.56
C GLU A 90 -24.88 40.57 -1.58
N HIS A 91 -25.70 41.01 -2.54
CA HIS A 91 -25.26 41.74 -3.74
C HIS A 91 -24.63 43.12 -3.46
N ALA A 92 -25.10 43.82 -2.42
CA ALA A 92 -24.74 45.23 -2.17
C ALA A 92 -23.29 45.43 -1.68
N ILE A 93 -22.62 44.35 -1.27
CA ILE A 93 -21.32 44.40 -0.62
C ILE A 93 -20.18 44.08 -1.60
N LEU A 94 -20.48 43.35 -2.68
CA LEU A 94 -19.48 42.70 -3.52
C LEU A 94 -19.13 43.49 -4.79
N PHE A 95 -20.11 44.16 -5.40
CA PHE A 95 -19.95 44.93 -6.63
C PHE A 95 -20.16 46.41 -6.33
N THR A 96 -19.07 47.11 -6.05
CA THR A 96 -19.08 48.56 -5.87
C THR A 96 -18.28 49.22 -6.99
N PRO A 97 -18.72 50.38 -7.53
CA PRO A 97 -18.04 51.06 -8.63
C PRO A 97 -16.66 51.63 -8.23
N HIS A 98 -16.40 51.77 -6.92
CA HIS A 98 -15.13 52.22 -6.38
C HIS A 98 -14.57 51.17 -5.40
N PRO A 99 -13.62 50.32 -5.83
CA PRO A 99 -13.09 49.26 -4.99
C PRO A 99 -12.25 49.86 -3.84
N THR A 100 -12.74 49.69 -2.61
CA THR A 100 -12.08 50.22 -1.40
C THR A 100 -11.48 49.13 -0.53
N ARG A 101 -11.91 47.87 -0.72
CA ARG A 101 -11.47 46.70 0.07
C ARG A 101 -10.94 45.60 -0.83
N VAL A 102 -10.06 44.76 -0.29
CA VAL A 102 -9.43 43.62 -1.01
C VAL A 102 -10.46 42.71 -1.67
N ILE A 103 -11.62 42.48 -1.03
CA ILE A 103 -12.70 41.63 -1.57
C ILE A 103 -13.27 42.17 -2.89
N HIS A 104 -13.29 43.50 -3.09
CA HIS A 104 -13.76 44.12 -4.34
C HIS A 104 -12.78 43.87 -5.48
N TYR A 105 -11.48 43.95 -5.20
CA TYR A 105 -10.44 43.61 -6.18
C TYR A 105 -10.48 42.11 -6.55
N ILE A 106 -10.65 41.22 -5.56
CA ILE A 106 -10.83 39.78 -5.81
C ILE A 106 -12.07 39.52 -6.67
N SER A 107 -13.20 40.16 -6.35
CA SER A 107 -14.44 40.06 -7.12
C SER A 107 -14.26 40.48 -8.57
N LEU A 108 -13.53 41.58 -8.84
CA LEU A 108 -13.26 42.07 -10.19
C LEU A 108 -12.31 41.16 -10.99
N VAL A 109 -11.28 40.62 -10.35
CA VAL A 109 -10.24 39.80 -11.00
C VAL A 109 -10.69 38.34 -11.20
N SER A 110 -11.55 37.82 -10.31
CA SER A 110 -11.96 36.42 -10.30
C SER A 110 -12.57 35.89 -11.62
N PRO A 111 -13.39 36.65 -12.38
CA PRO A 111 -13.94 36.17 -13.65
C PRO A 111 -12.86 36.04 -14.73
N PHE A 112 -11.84 36.90 -14.72
CA PHE A 112 -10.70 36.80 -15.64
C PHE A 112 -9.86 35.57 -15.35
N ILE A 113 -9.64 35.24 -14.07
CA ILE A 113 -8.97 34.00 -13.68
C ILE A 113 -9.77 32.77 -14.13
N ALA A 114 -11.10 32.79 -13.93
CA ALA A 114 -11.96 31.70 -14.38
C ALA A 114 -11.95 31.54 -15.91
N PHE A 115 -11.95 32.64 -16.66
CA PHE A 115 -11.80 32.62 -18.12
C PHE A 115 -10.44 32.05 -18.54
N GLY A 116 -9.36 32.46 -17.86
CA GLY A 116 -8.02 31.89 -18.06
C GLY A 116 -7.96 30.38 -17.77
N ALA A 117 -8.68 29.90 -16.77
CA ALA A 117 -8.78 28.47 -16.46
C ALA A 117 -9.52 27.68 -17.56
N VAL A 118 -10.56 28.25 -18.18
CA VAL A 118 -11.24 27.65 -19.34
C VAL A 118 -10.31 27.62 -20.56
N ILE A 119 -9.57 28.70 -20.81
CA ILE A 119 -8.54 28.73 -21.86
C ILE A 119 -7.46 27.68 -21.58
N TYR A 120 -7.03 27.51 -20.33
CA TYR A 120 -6.06 26.52 -19.93
C TYR A 120 -6.54 25.08 -20.23
N ILE A 121 -7.79 24.74 -19.87
CA ILE A 121 -8.37 23.43 -20.20
C ILE A 121 -8.39 23.24 -21.71
N THR A 122 -8.96 24.19 -22.46
CA THR A 122 -9.11 24.05 -23.91
C THR A 122 -7.77 23.94 -24.61
N TYR A 123 -6.78 24.74 -24.21
CA TYR A 123 -5.41 24.68 -24.72
C TYR A 123 -4.76 23.31 -24.48
N HIS A 124 -4.83 22.77 -23.26
CA HIS A 124 -4.23 21.47 -22.95
C HIS A 124 -4.95 20.30 -23.64
N THR A 125 -6.27 20.39 -23.80
CA THR A 125 -7.05 19.37 -24.52
C THR A 125 -6.74 19.40 -26.02
N MET A 126 -6.62 20.58 -26.63
CA MET A 126 -6.27 20.73 -28.06
C MET A 126 -4.84 20.29 -28.36
N THR A 127 -3.92 20.53 -27.42
CA THR A 127 -2.51 20.09 -27.54
C THR A 127 -2.27 18.63 -27.11
N ARG A 128 -3.33 17.87 -26.80
CA ARG A 128 -3.25 16.50 -26.27
C ARG A 128 -2.26 16.37 -25.12
N PHE A 129 -2.28 17.32 -24.20
CA PHE A 129 -1.49 17.31 -22.96
C PHE A 129 0.04 17.30 -23.13
N ARG A 130 0.57 17.54 -24.34
CA ARG A 130 2.01 17.48 -24.66
C ARG A 130 2.90 18.37 -23.79
N ASN A 131 2.37 19.48 -23.30
CA ASN A 131 3.08 20.45 -22.48
C ASN A 131 3.10 20.10 -20.99
N LEU A 132 2.47 19.00 -20.57
CA LEU A 132 2.60 18.52 -19.20
C LEU A 132 4.00 17.96 -18.97
N LEU A 133 4.58 18.25 -17.80
CA LEU A 133 5.92 17.77 -17.42
C LEU A 133 6.07 16.25 -17.59
N ALA A 134 5.04 15.48 -17.20
CA ALA A 134 4.99 14.03 -17.38
C ALA A 134 5.09 13.60 -18.85
N MET A 135 4.42 14.32 -19.75
CA MET A 135 4.44 14.03 -21.19
C MET A 135 5.76 14.44 -21.84
N GLN A 136 6.36 15.54 -21.39
CA GLN A 136 7.70 15.95 -21.80
C GLN A 136 8.74 14.90 -21.38
N LYS A 137 8.66 14.39 -20.14
CA LYS A 137 9.55 13.32 -19.67
C LYS A 137 9.40 12.02 -20.44
N LEU A 138 8.16 11.64 -20.78
CA LEU A 138 7.93 10.48 -21.65
C LEU A 138 8.54 10.67 -23.05
N LYS A 139 8.51 11.90 -23.59
CA LYS A 139 9.19 12.22 -24.84
C LYS A 139 10.71 12.09 -24.71
N ASP A 140 11.30 12.59 -23.62
CA ASP A 140 12.75 12.46 -23.34
C ASP A 140 13.18 11.00 -23.25
N TYR A 141 12.28 10.13 -22.75
CA TYR A 141 12.48 8.70 -22.66
C TYR A 141 12.40 7.93 -23.98
N GLY A 142 12.07 8.62 -25.08
CA GLY A 142 12.01 8.05 -26.44
C GLY A 142 10.61 7.60 -26.87
N TYR A 143 9.56 7.87 -26.08
CA TYR A 143 8.19 7.53 -26.48
C TYR A 143 7.65 8.54 -27.49
N ASP A 144 7.04 8.06 -28.58
CA ASP A 144 6.41 8.94 -29.57
C ASP A 144 5.13 9.56 -29.02
N SER A 145 5.07 10.90 -29.03
CA SER A 145 3.96 11.72 -28.55
C SER A 145 2.56 11.33 -29.02
N GLN A 146 2.43 10.64 -30.16
CA GLN A 146 1.14 10.18 -30.68
C GLN A 146 0.76 8.78 -30.18
N GLN A 147 1.74 7.90 -29.98
CA GLN A 147 1.55 6.49 -29.59
C GLN A 147 1.72 6.25 -28.09
N VAL A 148 2.26 7.20 -27.33
CA VAL A 148 2.43 7.10 -25.86
C VAL A 148 1.15 6.63 -25.19
N PHE A 149 0.00 7.22 -25.54
CA PHE A 149 -1.27 6.87 -24.92
C PHE A 149 -1.70 5.42 -25.20
N THR A 150 -1.49 4.90 -26.40
CA THR A 150 -1.86 3.51 -26.74
C THR A 150 -0.88 2.51 -26.15
N THR A 151 0.42 2.79 -26.25
CA THR A 151 1.48 1.91 -25.74
C THR A 151 1.41 1.81 -24.23
N LEU A 152 1.45 2.94 -23.52
CA LEU A 152 1.38 2.93 -22.06
C LEU A 152 0.02 2.44 -21.56
N SER A 153 -1.11 2.77 -22.20
CA SER A 153 -2.41 2.25 -21.72
C SER A 153 -2.47 0.74 -21.76
N SER A 154 -1.83 0.10 -22.75
CA SER A 154 -1.74 -1.36 -22.77
C SER A 154 -0.84 -1.91 -21.66
N GLU A 155 0.25 -1.22 -21.30
CA GLU A 155 1.07 -1.55 -20.12
C GLU A 155 0.29 -1.36 -18.81
N PHE A 156 -0.54 -0.32 -18.71
CA PHE A 156 -1.38 -0.07 -17.52
C PHE A 156 -2.43 -1.16 -17.30
N LEU A 157 -3.01 -1.70 -18.38
CA LEU A 157 -4.05 -2.72 -18.33
C LEU A 157 -3.51 -4.13 -18.09
N ARG A 158 -2.19 -4.33 -18.10
CA ARG A 158 -1.59 -5.63 -17.75
C ARG A 158 -1.92 -5.99 -16.31
N ILE A 159 -2.27 -7.26 -16.11
CA ILE A 159 -2.64 -7.83 -14.81
C ILE A 159 -1.45 -7.75 -13.84
N ASP A 160 -0.23 -7.83 -14.35
CA ASP A 160 1.01 -7.82 -13.56
C ASP A 160 1.44 -6.41 -13.12
N ALA A 161 0.69 -5.35 -13.44
CA ALA A 161 1.00 -4.01 -12.97
C ALA A 161 0.70 -3.90 -11.47
N PHE A 162 1.71 -3.55 -10.68
CA PHE A 162 1.53 -3.33 -9.24
C PHE A 162 0.78 -2.00 -9.03
N ARG A 163 -0.33 -2.03 -8.28
CA ARG A 163 -1.18 -0.86 -8.04
C ARG A 163 -1.39 -0.70 -6.54
N HIS A 164 -0.88 0.40 -5.99
CA HIS A 164 -1.04 0.73 -4.58
C HIS A 164 -1.77 2.04 -4.37
N SER A 165 -2.76 2.03 -3.49
CA SER A 165 -3.52 3.23 -3.12
C SER A 165 -2.87 3.84 -1.89
N ILE A 166 -2.17 4.97 -2.05
CA ILE A 166 -1.58 5.67 -0.89
C ILE A 166 -2.68 6.40 -0.11
N SER A 167 -3.65 6.95 -0.82
CA SER A 167 -4.82 7.61 -0.26
C SER A 167 -6.00 7.49 -1.23
N ASN A 168 -7.16 8.02 -0.84
CA ASN A 168 -8.33 8.11 -1.72
C ASN A 168 -8.08 8.92 -3.00
N VAL A 169 -7.01 9.71 -3.02
CA VAL A 169 -6.75 10.70 -4.08
C VAL A 169 -5.42 10.47 -4.81
N SER A 170 -4.52 9.69 -4.20
CA SER A 170 -3.20 9.37 -4.73
C SER A 170 -2.98 7.87 -4.87
N LYS A 171 -2.46 7.47 -6.03
CA LYS A 171 -2.19 6.09 -6.40
C LYS A 171 -0.80 5.99 -7.01
N ILE A 172 -0.09 4.91 -6.68
CA ILE A 172 1.15 4.52 -7.35
C ILE A 172 0.84 3.34 -8.25
N ILE A 173 1.36 3.39 -9.47
CA ILE A 173 1.30 2.28 -10.40
C ILE A 173 2.70 2.01 -10.93
N ILE A 174 3.13 0.76 -10.79
CA ILE A 174 4.43 0.29 -11.27
C ILE A 174 4.17 -0.72 -12.37
N THR A 175 4.59 -0.35 -13.57
CA THR A 175 4.57 -1.21 -14.76
C THR A 175 5.95 -1.85 -14.95
N ASP A 176 6.11 -2.62 -16.03
CA ASP A 176 7.40 -3.27 -16.34
C ASP A 176 8.50 -2.25 -16.66
N SER A 177 8.13 -1.11 -17.25
CA SER A 177 9.07 -0.13 -17.80
C SER A 177 9.12 1.17 -16.98
N CYS A 178 8.00 1.57 -16.37
CA CYS A 178 7.82 2.89 -15.79
C CYS A 178 7.07 2.86 -14.43
N LEU A 179 7.41 3.82 -13.58
CA LEU A 179 6.66 4.18 -12.39
C LEU A 179 5.78 5.41 -12.68
N PHE A 180 4.54 5.32 -12.21
CA PHE A 180 3.54 6.38 -12.28
C PHE A 180 3.08 6.74 -10.88
N TYR A 181 3.18 8.02 -10.54
CA TYR A 181 2.55 8.58 -9.35
C TYR A 181 1.40 9.49 -9.78
N CYS A 182 0.19 9.05 -9.48
CA CYS A 182 -1.07 9.67 -9.88
C CYS A 182 -1.77 10.27 -8.67
N SER A 183 -1.61 11.57 -8.45
CA SER A 183 -2.38 12.34 -7.47
C SER A 183 -3.42 13.22 -8.18
N ARG A 184 -4.09 14.10 -7.44
CA ARG A 184 -4.95 15.15 -7.99
C ARG A 184 -4.16 16.38 -8.47
N PHE A 185 -3.08 16.70 -7.77
CA PHE A 185 -2.27 17.90 -8.03
C PHE A 185 -0.91 17.60 -8.65
N GLN A 186 -0.52 16.32 -8.67
CA GLN A 186 0.75 15.84 -9.17
C GLN A 186 0.52 14.62 -10.06
N PHE A 187 1.19 14.61 -11.20
CA PHE A 187 1.25 13.47 -12.10
C PHE A 187 2.70 13.32 -12.53
N VAL A 188 3.36 12.27 -12.04
CA VAL A 188 4.80 12.05 -12.22
C VAL A 188 5.04 10.73 -12.91
N VAL A 189 5.98 10.72 -13.84
CA VAL A 189 6.37 9.56 -14.63
C VAL A 189 7.89 9.45 -14.63
N ALA A 190 8.40 8.27 -14.30
CA ALA A 190 9.82 7.97 -14.31
C ALA A 190 10.05 6.55 -14.85
N LYS A 191 11.17 6.33 -15.55
CA LYS A 191 11.60 4.98 -15.92
C LYS A 191 11.95 4.20 -14.66
N LEU A 192 11.53 2.95 -14.59
CA LEU A 192 11.73 2.11 -13.41
C LEU A 192 13.21 1.92 -13.03
N PRO A 193 14.15 1.75 -13.99
CA PRO A 193 15.59 1.66 -13.68
C PRO A 193 16.15 2.89 -12.96
N ASP A 194 15.62 4.08 -13.25
CA ASP A 194 16.14 5.35 -12.73
C ASP A 194 15.52 5.74 -11.37
N VAL A 195 14.62 4.91 -10.84
CA VAL A 195 13.96 5.11 -9.55
C VAL A 195 14.58 4.20 -8.50
N GLN A 196 14.85 4.77 -7.32
CA GLN A 196 15.34 4.02 -6.16
C GLN A 196 14.29 4.01 -5.05
N PHE A 197 14.08 2.83 -4.46
CA PHE A 197 13.14 2.61 -3.36
C PHE A 197 13.92 2.38 -2.08
N HIS A 198 13.59 3.12 -1.03
CA HIS A 198 14.21 2.96 0.29
C HIS A 198 13.15 2.82 1.37
N VAL A 199 13.24 1.77 2.19
CA VAL A 199 12.39 1.64 3.38
C VAL A 199 13.03 2.43 4.50
N VAL A 200 12.35 3.50 4.94
CA VAL A 200 12.89 4.47 5.91
C VAL A 200 12.43 4.14 7.32
N GLN A 201 11.18 3.71 7.49
CA GLN A 201 10.59 3.51 8.80
C GLN A 201 9.63 2.32 8.78
N ALA A 202 9.49 1.66 9.93
CA ALA A 202 8.47 0.66 10.16
C ALA A 202 7.66 1.01 11.42
N GLU A 203 6.35 1.14 11.27
CA GLU A 203 5.41 1.49 12.34
C GLU A 203 4.45 0.32 12.59
N ASP A 204 4.37 -0.13 13.84
CA ASP A 204 3.36 -1.10 14.23
C ASP A 204 2.05 -0.36 14.52
N THR A 205 0.99 -0.67 13.77
CA THR A 205 -0.34 -0.21 14.18
C THR A 205 -0.91 -1.16 15.23
N MET A 206 -0.91 -0.73 16.49
CA MET A 206 -1.77 -1.33 17.51
C MET A 206 -3.21 -0.89 17.26
N ASN A 207 -3.86 -1.44 16.24
CA ASN A 207 -5.29 -1.27 16.08
C ASN A 207 -5.99 -2.01 17.23
N ARG A 208 -6.38 -1.25 18.26
CA ARG A 208 -7.12 -1.73 19.45
C ARG A 208 -8.43 -2.46 19.10
N LEU A 209 -8.92 -2.33 17.87
CA LEU A 209 -10.15 -2.95 17.39
C LEU A 209 -9.96 -4.32 16.71
N HIS A 210 -8.73 -4.65 16.26
CA HIS A 210 -8.44 -5.87 15.50
C HIS A 210 -7.42 -6.77 16.23
N HIS A 211 -7.70 -7.08 17.50
CA HIS A 211 -6.89 -8.02 18.28
C HIS A 211 -6.82 -9.44 17.70
N ALA A 212 -7.66 -9.77 16.71
CA ALA A 212 -7.84 -11.13 16.19
C ALA A 212 -7.03 -11.47 14.91
N LEU A 213 -6.44 -10.49 14.21
CA LEU A 213 -5.83 -10.74 12.87
C LEU A 213 -4.32 -10.42 12.76
N GLY A 214 -3.65 -10.23 13.89
CA GLY A 214 -2.21 -10.06 13.92
C GLY A 214 -1.77 -8.61 13.76
N MET A 215 -0.51 -8.37 14.15
CA MET A 215 0.13 -7.06 14.11
C MET A 215 0.36 -6.65 12.65
N ASN A 216 -0.39 -5.67 12.14
CA ASN A 216 -0.11 -5.07 10.83
C ASN A 216 0.97 -3.99 11.01
N GLN A 217 2.20 -4.35 10.62
CA GLN A 217 3.28 -3.39 10.47
C GLN A 217 3.10 -2.66 9.15
N TYR A 218 3.18 -1.32 9.21
CA TYR A 218 3.24 -0.46 8.04
C TYR A 218 4.67 0.01 7.84
N LEU A 219 5.13 -0.05 6.60
CA LEU A 219 6.45 0.37 6.17
C LEU A 219 6.31 1.69 5.42
N THR A 220 7.12 2.67 5.77
CA THR A 220 7.25 3.92 5.02
C THR A 220 8.35 3.74 3.97
N VAL A 221 7.96 3.75 2.71
CA VAL A 221 8.85 3.63 1.55
C VAL A 221 9.05 5.02 0.95
N ALA A 222 10.29 5.48 0.91
CA ALA A 222 10.72 6.67 0.19
C ALA A 222 11.10 6.33 -1.25
N VAL A 223 10.54 7.09 -2.19
CA VAL A 223 10.83 6.96 -3.62
C VAL A 223 11.71 8.12 -4.04
N SER A 224 12.95 7.80 -4.42
CA SER A 224 13.91 8.75 -4.97
C SER A 224 13.83 8.75 -6.49
N LEU A 225 13.45 9.89 -7.05
CA LEU A 225 13.30 10.11 -8.48
C LEU A 225 14.61 10.62 -9.11
N PRO A 226 14.73 10.55 -10.46
CA PRO A 226 15.88 11.07 -11.20
C PRO A 226 16.20 12.55 -10.87
N PRO A 227 17.46 13.00 -11.05
CA PRO A 227 17.92 14.33 -10.63
C PRO A 227 17.06 15.48 -11.16
N ASP A 228 16.56 15.37 -12.40
CA ASP A 228 15.72 16.38 -13.04
C ASP A 228 14.39 16.64 -12.32
N ILE A 229 13.87 15.63 -11.61
CA ILE A 229 12.56 15.67 -10.92
C ILE A 229 12.69 15.31 -9.44
N LYS A 230 13.89 15.43 -8.87
CA LYS A 230 14.17 15.15 -7.45
C LYS A 230 13.30 15.94 -6.47
N HIS A 231 12.83 17.14 -6.87
CA HIS A 231 11.93 17.97 -6.07
C HIS A 231 10.51 17.38 -5.92
N LEU A 232 10.20 16.30 -6.66
CA LEU A 232 8.93 15.57 -6.61
C LEU A 232 9.06 14.22 -5.89
N ASN A 233 10.17 13.98 -5.18
CA ASN A 233 10.31 12.80 -4.31
C ASN A 233 9.14 12.73 -3.33
N PHE A 234 8.69 11.51 -3.05
CA PHE A 234 7.55 11.28 -2.17
C PHE A 234 7.76 10.02 -1.36
N GLU A 235 7.00 9.95 -0.26
CA GLU A 235 6.97 8.81 0.64
C GLU A 235 5.56 8.25 0.68
N PHE A 236 5.43 6.95 0.88
CA PHE A 236 4.14 6.31 1.08
C PHE A 236 4.22 5.16 2.08
N LYS A 237 3.08 4.89 2.73
CA LYS A 237 2.94 3.77 3.64
C LYS A 237 2.39 2.55 2.89
N ILE A 238 2.97 1.39 3.18
CA ILE A 238 2.56 0.09 2.64
C ILE A 238 2.53 -0.94 3.76
N ASP A 239 1.63 -1.92 3.69
CA ASP A 239 1.58 -3.03 4.63
C ASP A 239 2.55 -4.15 4.21
N ASN A 240 2.83 -5.08 5.13
CA ASN A 240 3.75 -6.19 4.85
C ASN A 240 3.30 -7.09 3.67
N VAL A 241 1.99 -7.22 3.40
CA VAL A 241 1.49 -8.04 2.28
C VAL A 241 1.81 -7.35 0.97
N SER A 242 1.38 -6.10 0.80
CA SER A 242 1.64 -5.36 -0.45
C SER A 242 3.14 -5.08 -0.65
N MET A 243 3.93 -5.04 0.44
CA MET A 243 5.39 -4.95 0.34
C MET A 243 5.99 -6.16 -0.37
N ARG A 244 5.50 -7.37 -0.08
CA ARG A 244 5.93 -8.59 -0.76
C ARG A 244 5.56 -8.57 -2.24
N ASP A 245 4.39 -8.04 -2.57
CA ASP A 245 3.96 -7.86 -3.96
C ASP A 245 4.86 -6.84 -4.69
N LEU A 246 5.26 -5.77 -4.00
CA LEU A 246 6.20 -4.77 -4.50
C LEU A 246 7.60 -5.38 -4.73
N GLU A 247 8.12 -6.16 -3.78
CA GLU A 247 9.39 -6.88 -3.92
C GLU A 247 9.34 -7.88 -5.08
N THR A 248 8.24 -8.61 -5.21
CA THR A 248 8.02 -9.54 -6.33
C THR A 248 8.03 -8.80 -7.67
N LYS A 249 7.45 -7.60 -7.72
CA LYS A 249 7.41 -6.79 -8.95
C LYS A 249 8.76 -6.18 -9.32
N LEU A 250 9.51 -5.70 -8.34
CA LEU A 250 10.78 -5.01 -8.55
C LEU A 250 11.98 -5.95 -8.68
N GLY A 251 11.87 -7.18 -8.17
CA GLY A 251 12.97 -8.12 -8.05
C GLY A 251 13.82 -7.89 -6.81
N ALA A 252 14.56 -8.93 -6.41
CA ALA A 252 15.47 -8.87 -5.26
C ALA A 252 16.54 -7.78 -5.46
N GLY A 253 16.82 -7.00 -4.41
CA GLY A 253 17.90 -6.00 -4.40
C GLY A 253 17.57 -4.59 -4.94
N ARG A 254 16.37 -4.35 -5.49
CA ARG A 254 15.96 -3.00 -5.94
C ARG A 254 15.41 -2.11 -4.82
N ILE A 255 15.20 -2.67 -3.63
CA ILE A 255 14.70 -1.97 -2.46
C ILE A 255 15.81 -1.94 -1.40
N GLY A 256 16.29 -0.74 -1.08
CA GLY A 256 17.24 -0.55 0.00
C GLY A 256 16.53 -0.44 1.36
N PHE A 257 17.08 -1.07 2.39
CA PHE A 257 16.59 -0.90 3.76
C PHE A 257 17.49 0.06 4.52
N SER A 258 16.90 1.03 5.23
CA SER A 258 17.65 1.83 6.20
C SER A 258 18.13 0.94 7.35
N GLN A 259 19.32 1.22 7.89
CA GLN A 259 19.94 0.44 8.97
C GLN A 259 19.07 0.34 10.24
N GLU A 260 18.11 1.25 10.39
CA GLU A 260 17.19 1.33 11.53
C GLU A 260 15.90 0.51 11.33
N VAL A 261 15.61 0.07 10.10
CA VAL A 261 14.40 -0.68 9.77
C VAL A 261 14.63 -2.16 9.98
N ARG A 262 14.16 -2.67 11.12
CA ARG A 262 13.98 -4.11 11.32
C ARG A 262 12.57 -4.49 10.93
N LEU A 263 12.42 -5.11 9.76
CA LEU A 263 11.19 -5.80 9.38
C LEU A 263 10.85 -6.81 10.49
N LYS A 264 9.70 -6.64 11.14
CA LYS A 264 9.27 -7.61 12.14
C LYS A 264 8.65 -8.76 11.37
N MET A 265 9.30 -9.92 11.42
CA MET A 265 8.70 -11.19 11.00
C MET A 265 7.28 -11.31 11.59
N SER A 266 6.33 -11.80 10.79
CA SER A 266 4.97 -11.99 11.27
C SER A 266 4.97 -12.90 12.50
N MET A 267 3.96 -12.81 13.37
CA MET A 267 3.86 -13.72 14.53
C MET A 267 3.86 -15.19 14.10
N THR A 268 3.28 -15.48 12.93
CA THR A 268 3.34 -16.79 12.28
C THR A 268 4.76 -17.17 11.91
N ASP A 269 5.53 -16.29 11.27
CA ASP A 269 6.91 -16.59 10.87
C ASP A 269 7.82 -16.76 12.09
N LYS A 270 7.64 -15.93 13.12
CA LYS A 270 8.33 -16.09 14.42
C LYS A 270 8.02 -17.44 15.06
N PHE A 271 6.75 -17.85 15.02
CA PHE A 271 6.36 -19.16 15.51
C PHE A 271 6.98 -20.29 14.68
N ILE A 272 6.95 -20.20 13.35
CA ILE A 272 7.56 -21.22 12.47
C ILE A 272 9.06 -21.33 12.76
N GLN A 273 9.76 -20.21 12.95
CA GLN A 273 11.16 -20.20 13.33
C GLN A 273 11.39 -20.82 14.71
N ALA A 274 10.63 -20.41 15.72
CA ALA A 274 10.74 -20.99 17.07
C ALA A 274 10.42 -22.49 17.10
N PHE A 275 9.43 -22.93 16.31
CA PHE A 275 9.07 -24.33 16.12
C PHE A 275 10.22 -25.11 15.46
N LEU A 276 10.82 -24.54 14.41
CA LEU A 276 11.97 -25.12 13.72
C LEU A 276 13.20 -25.20 14.62
N ASP A 277 13.50 -24.16 15.38
CA ASP A 277 14.61 -24.12 16.33
C ASP A 277 14.45 -25.15 17.45
N GLN A 278 13.21 -25.39 17.88
CA GLN A 278 12.92 -26.46 18.83
C GLN A 278 13.02 -27.84 18.18
N ALA A 279 12.48 -28.03 16.98
CA ALA A 279 12.58 -29.29 16.24
C ALA A 279 14.03 -29.65 15.89
N LYS A 280 14.90 -28.65 15.66
CA LYS A 280 16.33 -28.86 15.44
C LYS A 280 17.02 -29.52 16.63
N LYS A 281 16.57 -29.25 17.87
CA LYS A 281 17.11 -29.85 19.11
C LYS A 281 16.61 -31.27 19.35
N ASN A 282 15.54 -31.69 18.67
CA ASN A 282 15.00 -33.03 18.82
C ASN A 282 15.88 -34.07 18.08
N PRO A 283 15.87 -35.34 18.52
CA PRO A 283 16.57 -36.42 17.82
C PRO A 283 16.16 -36.52 16.34
N ARG A 284 17.14 -36.73 15.47
CA ARG A 284 16.92 -36.94 14.03
C ARG A 284 16.35 -38.34 13.77
N PHE A 285 15.59 -38.46 12.68
CA PHE A 285 15.05 -39.73 12.23
C PHE A 285 15.78 -40.20 10.95
N PHE A 286 16.46 -41.35 11.02
CA PHE A 286 17.41 -41.81 10.00
C PHE A 286 16.86 -42.87 9.03
N SER A 287 15.64 -43.36 9.23
CA SER A 287 15.13 -44.52 8.47
C SER A 287 14.53 -44.18 7.10
N TYR A 288 14.71 -42.95 6.59
CA TYR A 288 14.24 -42.55 5.26
C TYR A 288 15.39 -41.99 4.44
N VAL A 289 15.45 -42.38 3.16
CA VAL A 289 16.42 -41.88 2.18
C VAL A 289 15.76 -40.80 1.33
N LYS A 290 16.53 -39.80 0.88
CA LYS A 290 16.01 -38.59 0.21
C LYS A 290 15.24 -38.92 -1.07
N GLU A 291 15.71 -39.89 -1.85
CA GLU A 291 15.17 -40.28 -3.16
C GLU A 291 13.76 -40.90 -3.07
N GLU A 292 13.36 -41.37 -1.90
CA GLU A 292 12.05 -42.01 -1.68
C GLU A 292 10.98 -41.02 -1.17
N LEU A 293 11.32 -39.73 -1.05
CA LEU A 293 10.45 -38.74 -0.44
C LEU A 293 9.67 -37.93 -1.47
N ASP A 294 8.36 -37.85 -1.25
CA ASP A 294 7.46 -37.02 -2.04
C ASP A 294 7.59 -35.53 -1.66
N PRO A 295 7.31 -34.60 -2.59
CA PRO A 295 7.09 -33.19 -2.25
C PRO A 295 6.05 -33.02 -1.16
N CYS A 296 6.26 -32.04 -0.30
CA CYS A 296 5.38 -31.75 0.83
C CYS A 296 3.94 -31.52 0.37
N LEU A 297 2.98 -32.22 0.99
CA LEU A 297 1.55 -32.12 0.66
C LEU A 297 0.96 -30.71 0.90
N GLY A 298 1.59 -29.92 1.77
CA GLY A 298 1.18 -28.55 2.08
C GLY A 298 1.60 -27.50 1.05
N CYS A 299 2.90 -27.28 0.87
CA CYS A 299 3.41 -26.25 -0.03
C CYS A 299 3.75 -26.75 -1.44
N SER A 300 3.93 -28.06 -1.64
CA SER A 300 4.41 -28.66 -2.90
C SER A 300 5.75 -28.13 -3.45
N GLU A 301 6.41 -27.19 -2.75
CA GLU A 301 7.69 -26.61 -3.12
C GLU A 301 8.89 -27.35 -2.51
N LYS A 302 8.77 -27.79 -1.25
CA LYS A 302 9.86 -28.45 -0.50
C LYS A 302 9.63 -29.94 -0.37
N LEU A 303 10.69 -30.73 -0.28
CA LEU A 303 10.60 -32.15 0.05
C LEU A 303 10.09 -32.37 1.49
N SER A 304 9.45 -33.52 1.71
CA SER A 304 8.90 -33.91 3.01
C SER A 304 9.99 -34.25 4.02
N ASN A 305 10.32 -33.32 4.92
CA ASN A 305 11.48 -33.42 5.81
C ASN A 305 11.17 -33.63 7.31
N VAL A 306 9.92 -33.95 7.67
CA VAL A 306 9.50 -34.18 9.06
C VAL A 306 8.79 -35.51 9.24
N LYS A 307 9.13 -36.21 10.33
CA LYS A 307 8.38 -37.34 10.86
C LYS A 307 7.90 -37.04 12.29
N LEU A 308 6.65 -37.42 12.58
CA LEU A 308 6.15 -37.43 13.95
C LEU A 308 6.57 -38.73 14.62
N TRP A 309 7.45 -38.64 15.60
CA TRP A 309 7.99 -39.76 16.36
C TRP A 309 7.89 -39.45 17.85
N ARG A 310 7.05 -40.21 18.56
CA ARG A 310 6.72 -39.94 19.96
C ARG A 310 7.97 -40.05 20.85
N GLN A 311 8.41 -38.93 21.41
CA GLN A 311 9.58 -38.80 22.29
C GLN A 311 9.24 -38.12 23.62
N CYS A 312 8.06 -37.50 23.75
CA CYS A 312 7.67 -36.82 24.97
C CYS A 312 7.54 -37.75 26.19
N GLN A 313 7.26 -39.05 25.99
CA GLN A 313 7.05 -40.01 27.08
C GLN A 313 8.36 -40.43 27.76
N SER A 314 9.49 -40.45 27.03
CA SER A 314 10.80 -40.84 27.60
C SER A 314 11.41 -39.73 28.46
N ILE A 315 11.03 -38.47 28.21
CA ILE A 315 11.52 -37.31 28.98
C ILE A 315 10.80 -37.19 30.34
N ASN A 316 9.50 -37.48 30.38
CA ASN A 316 8.69 -37.42 31.60
C ASN A 316 9.02 -38.50 32.66
N ILE A 317 9.84 -39.50 32.32
CA ILE A 317 10.32 -40.50 33.29
C ILE A 317 11.44 -39.91 34.18
N ASN A 318 12.13 -38.86 33.74
CA ASN A 318 13.28 -38.28 34.44
C ASN A 318 12.95 -37.04 35.29
N LEU A 319 11.71 -36.56 35.28
CA LEU A 319 11.25 -35.40 36.04
C LEU A 319 9.96 -35.77 36.77
N GLU A 320 10.09 -36.26 38.01
CA GLU A 320 8.99 -36.37 38.96
C GLU A 320 8.53 -34.95 39.36
N LEU A 321 7.76 -34.29 38.51
CA LEU A 321 7.01 -33.09 38.87
C LEU A 321 5.57 -33.27 38.38
N GLU A 322 4.64 -33.24 39.34
CA GLU A 322 3.20 -33.31 39.13
C GLU A 322 2.73 -32.18 38.19
N GLY A 323 2.43 -32.51 36.93
CA GLY A 323 1.84 -31.58 35.98
C GLY A 323 1.74 -32.14 34.56
N GLU A 324 0.54 -32.61 34.19
CA GLU A 324 0.10 -33.00 32.85
C GLU A 324 0.91 -34.10 32.13
N THR A 325 0.44 -35.35 32.29
CA THR A 325 0.78 -36.44 31.39
C THR A 325 0.50 -36.04 29.94
N SER A 326 1.53 -35.96 29.10
CA SER A 326 1.39 -35.69 27.67
C SER A 326 0.44 -36.71 27.02
N ASN A 327 -0.73 -36.26 26.54
CA ASN A 327 -1.73 -37.07 25.84
C ASN A 327 -1.32 -37.48 24.40
N CYS A 328 -0.03 -37.40 24.06
CA CYS A 328 0.46 -37.73 22.74
C CYS A 328 0.30 -39.24 22.45
N THR A 329 -0.09 -39.57 21.21
CA THR A 329 -0.27 -40.94 20.74
C THR A 329 0.73 -41.26 19.62
N PRO A 330 1.17 -42.53 19.48
CA PRO A 330 2.16 -42.89 18.47
C PRO A 330 1.63 -42.71 17.04
N CYS A 331 2.41 -42.03 16.20
CA CYS A 331 2.12 -41.82 14.79
C CYS A 331 2.93 -42.79 13.91
N GLN A 332 2.26 -43.49 12.99
CA GLN A 332 2.89 -44.43 12.05
C GLN A 332 2.87 -43.92 10.60
N CYS A 333 2.57 -42.64 10.39
CA CYS A 333 2.57 -42.06 9.06
C CYS A 333 3.98 -41.99 8.47
N ARG A 334 4.06 -42.14 7.14
CA ARG A 334 5.24 -41.76 6.37
C ARG A 334 5.42 -40.22 6.41
N PRO A 335 6.66 -39.70 6.29
CA PRO A 335 6.90 -38.28 6.09
C PRO A 335 6.19 -37.79 4.83
N MET A 336 5.33 -36.78 4.96
CA MET A 336 4.58 -36.18 3.84
C MET A 336 4.52 -34.65 3.91
N TRP A 337 5.20 -34.06 4.90
CA TRP A 337 5.12 -32.65 5.21
C TRP A 337 6.52 -32.11 5.46
N CYS A 338 6.75 -30.88 5.05
CA CYS A 338 7.91 -30.13 5.49
C CYS A 338 7.67 -29.49 6.86
N VAL A 339 8.74 -29.16 7.58
CA VAL A 339 8.71 -28.57 8.92
C VAL A 339 7.92 -27.26 8.98
N SER A 340 8.00 -26.41 7.96
CA SER A 340 7.24 -25.16 7.92
C SER A 340 5.75 -25.38 7.79
N CYS A 341 5.33 -26.34 6.95
CA CYS A 341 3.91 -26.70 6.85
C CYS A 341 3.41 -27.38 8.13
N MET A 342 4.21 -28.24 8.74
CA MET A 342 3.87 -28.85 10.03
C MET A 342 3.71 -27.79 11.12
N ALA A 343 4.60 -26.80 11.19
CA ALA A 343 4.50 -25.67 12.11
C ALA A 343 3.22 -24.86 11.91
N ARG A 344 2.83 -24.58 10.65
CA ARG A 344 1.56 -23.88 10.34
C ARG A 344 0.34 -24.67 10.78
N ILE A 345 0.33 -25.99 10.55
CA ILE A 345 -0.76 -26.87 11.01
C ILE A 345 -0.85 -26.85 12.54
N PHE A 346 0.30 -26.95 13.21
CA PHE A 346 0.37 -26.91 14.66
C PHE A 346 -0.16 -25.59 15.21
N LEU A 347 0.29 -24.45 14.65
CA LEU A 347 -0.13 -23.11 15.03
C LEU A 347 -1.64 -22.91 14.87
N ALA A 348 -2.22 -23.40 13.78
CA ALA A 348 -3.65 -23.27 13.50
C ALA A 348 -4.54 -24.00 14.53
N LYS A 349 -3.97 -24.91 15.32
CA LYS A 349 -4.67 -25.63 16.39
C LYS A 349 -4.45 -25.02 17.78
N GLN A 350 -3.61 -23.99 17.90
CA GLN A 350 -3.34 -23.33 19.18
C GLN A 350 -4.36 -22.23 19.48
N ASP A 351 -4.49 -21.90 20.76
CA ASP A 351 -5.28 -20.78 21.24
C ASP A 351 -4.65 -19.46 20.77
N GLN A 352 -5.29 -18.80 19.81
CA GLN A 352 -4.80 -17.54 19.22
C GLN A 352 -4.80 -16.38 20.22
N SER A 353 -5.51 -16.50 21.36
CA SER A 353 -5.52 -15.47 22.41
C SER A 353 -4.29 -15.51 23.32
N ARG A 354 -3.53 -16.62 23.33
CA ARG A 354 -2.34 -16.81 24.18
C ARG A 354 -1.09 -17.23 23.39
N PRO A 355 -0.45 -16.31 22.63
CA PRO A 355 0.72 -16.63 21.80
C PRO A 355 1.95 -17.16 22.55
N ALA A 356 2.14 -16.73 23.80
CA ALA A 356 3.30 -17.13 24.61
C ALA A 356 3.33 -18.63 24.93
N SER A 357 2.17 -19.30 24.95
CA SER A 357 2.05 -20.73 25.28
C SER A 357 1.86 -21.61 24.04
N TRP A 358 2.02 -21.08 22.81
CA TRP A 358 1.77 -21.85 21.60
C TRP A 358 2.63 -23.12 21.50
N LEU A 359 3.92 -23.05 21.87
CA LEU A 359 4.82 -24.23 21.80
C LEU A 359 4.51 -25.31 22.84
N GLU A 360 3.81 -24.96 23.92
CA GLU A 360 3.44 -25.87 25.02
C GLU A 360 2.23 -26.73 24.64
N GLY A 361 1.48 -26.33 23.62
CA GLY A 361 0.27 -27.04 23.21
C GLY A 361 0.50 -28.37 22.51
N THR A 362 -0.59 -28.98 22.07
CA THR A 362 -0.58 -30.22 21.28
C THR A 362 -1.38 -30.02 19.99
N CYS A 363 -1.14 -30.88 19.02
CA CYS A 363 -1.85 -30.90 17.75
C CYS A 363 -2.13 -32.33 17.31
N SER A 364 -3.19 -32.55 16.54
CA SER A 364 -3.44 -33.84 15.90
C SER A 364 -2.71 -33.90 14.55
N CYS A 365 -2.10 -35.04 14.23
CA CYS A 365 -1.49 -35.30 12.93
C CYS A 365 -2.53 -35.07 11.82
N PRO A 366 -2.20 -34.29 10.77
CA PRO A 366 -3.14 -34.00 9.69
C PRO A 366 -3.58 -35.26 8.92
N THR A 367 -2.81 -36.36 9.01
CA THR A 367 -3.06 -37.60 8.29
C THR A 367 -3.80 -38.64 9.14
N CYS A 368 -3.23 -39.05 10.27
CA CYS A 368 -3.81 -40.11 11.11
C CYS A 368 -4.49 -39.61 12.39
N ARG A 369 -4.49 -38.29 12.63
CA ARG A 369 -5.03 -37.64 13.83
C ARG A 369 -4.36 -38.02 15.16
N ALA A 370 -3.27 -38.78 15.15
CA ALA A 370 -2.46 -39.02 16.35
C ALA A 370 -2.02 -37.69 16.98
N THR A 371 -2.22 -37.54 18.28
CA THR A 371 -1.88 -36.32 19.02
C THR A 371 -0.38 -36.27 19.22
N PHE A 372 0.23 -35.11 18.98
CA PHE A 372 1.66 -34.89 19.13
C PHE A 372 1.95 -33.51 19.72
N CYS A 373 3.09 -33.38 20.37
CA CYS A 373 3.65 -32.12 20.84
C CYS A 373 4.92 -31.76 20.06
N ILE A 374 5.50 -30.58 20.31
CA ILE A 374 6.73 -30.14 19.62
C ILE A 374 7.91 -31.11 19.80
N ILE A 375 7.99 -31.82 20.93
CA ILE A 375 9.06 -32.79 21.24
C ILE A 375 8.96 -34.02 20.33
N ASP A 376 7.76 -34.35 19.85
CA ASP A 376 7.53 -35.50 18.98
C ASP A 376 7.87 -35.21 17.50
N VAL A 377 8.30 -33.99 17.19
CA VAL A 377 8.65 -33.56 15.82
C VAL A 377 10.11 -33.88 15.55
N ALA A 378 10.37 -34.90 14.73
CA ALA A 378 11.72 -35.29 14.34
C ALA A 378 12.03 -34.85 12.90
N LEU A 379 13.11 -34.08 12.73
CA LEU A 379 13.64 -33.78 11.40
C LEU A 379 14.33 -35.01 10.81
N LEU A 380 14.20 -35.20 9.50
CA LEU A 380 14.90 -36.27 8.78
C LEU A 380 16.40 -35.95 8.64
N SER A 381 17.24 -36.96 8.52
CA SER A 381 18.71 -36.81 8.52
C SER A 381 19.25 -35.93 7.39
N TYR A 382 18.65 -35.97 6.20
CA TYR A 382 19.09 -35.17 5.05
C TYR A 382 18.70 -33.67 5.15
N PHE A 383 17.91 -33.28 6.16
CA PHE A 383 17.46 -31.89 6.32
C PHE A 383 18.64 -30.91 6.42
N ASP A 384 19.73 -31.32 7.05
CA ASP A 384 20.90 -30.48 7.25
C ASP A 384 21.78 -30.41 5.97
N GLU A 385 21.67 -31.39 5.06
CA GLU A 385 22.38 -31.39 3.76
C GLU A 385 21.82 -30.32 2.79
N GLU A 386 20.50 -30.06 2.79
CA GLU A 386 19.89 -29.01 1.97
C GLU A 386 20.27 -27.59 2.44
N ASN A 387 20.37 -27.37 3.75
CA ASN A 387 20.73 -26.05 4.28
C ASN A 387 22.24 -25.75 4.11
N ALA A 388 23.09 -26.76 3.92
CA ALA A 388 24.50 -26.57 3.62
C ALA A 388 24.71 -26.08 2.18
N THR A 389 23.94 -26.62 1.23
CA THR A 389 23.98 -26.19 -0.17
C THR A 389 23.41 -24.79 -0.39
N ASP A 390 22.34 -24.40 0.31
CA ASP A 390 21.77 -23.04 0.20
C ASP A 390 22.75 -21.97 0.74
N ASN A 391 23.49 -22.25 1.82
CA ASN A 391 24.48 -21.32 2.37
C ASN A 391 25.72 -21.14 1.48
N ASP A 392 26.17 -22.19 0.78
CA ASP A 392 27.33 -22.11 -0.12
C ASP A 392 27.01 -21.34 -1.42
N ASP A 393 25.77 -21.38 -1.89
CA ASP A 393 25.30 -20.58 -3.04
C ASP A 393 25.10 -19.10 -2.67
N GLU A 394 24.65 -18.79 -1.44
CA GLU A 394 24.54 -17.41 -0.94
C GLU A 394 25.94 -16.76 -0.78
N LEU A 395 26.92 -17.48 -0.22
CA LEU A 395 28.31 -17.03 -0.09
C LEU A 395 29.01 -16.81 -1.43
N ARG A 396 28.68 -17.59 -2.47
CA ARG A 396 29.20 -17.38 -3.83
C ARG A 396 28.60 -16.17 -4.53
N SER A 397 27.37 -15.80 -4.19
CA SER A 397 26.70 -14.62 -4.75
C SER A 397 27.11 -13.29 -4.11
N GLU A 398 27.79 -13.32 -2.96
CA GLU A 398 28.40 -12.12 -2.33
C GLU A 398 29.85 -11.86 -2.76
N GLU A 399 30.50 -12.82 -3.45
CA GLU A 399 31.87 -12.71 -3.96
C GLU A 399 31.97 -12.37 -5.47
N GLU A 400 30.85 -12.27 -6.20
CA GLU A 400 30.73 -11.73 -7.56
C GLU A 400 30.06 -10.35 -7.58
#